data_AF-A0A3N1IVC6-F1
#
_entry.id   AF-A0A3N1IVC6-F1
#
_cell.length_a   1.000
_cell.length_b   1.000
_cell.length_c   1.000
_cell.angle_alpha   90.00
_cell.angle_beta   90.00
_cell.angle_gamma   90.00
#
_symmetry.space_group_name_H-M   'P 1'
#
loop_
_entity.id
_entity.type
_entity.pdbx_description
1 polymer ?
#
loop_
_entity_poly.entity_id
_entity_poly.type
_entity_poly.pdbx_seq_one_letter_code
_entity_poly.pdbx_strand_id
1 'polypeptide(L)'
;MYYAIMNNYASSLIPRYLRALVDDKLQVNAAWDYDSSAHSYPYYVADPDCPEEIYLLCRKDVGALRFSYYNHGRGHIISDELSRLLASLRVSQGWSKRLIATSIGNGEVLRSDLHYLYLIGDDEVIDHEASGIEEDRRGMSVPLTLAFNEKAREYDVFTIRKTVLGGFLFVSAEVVSQFEKLRGVKIVPADELLAHYCKDYRYDLQDNKKVAKRRLP
;
A
#
# COMPACT_ATOMS: atom_id res chain seq x y z
N MET A 1 -19.00 -3.44 -7.39
CA MET A 1 -18.52 -3.55 -5.99
C MET A 1 -17.02 -3.70 -6.02
N TYR A 2 -16.31 -3.13 -5.04
CA TYR A 2 -14.86 -3.16 -4.96
C TYR A 2 -14.41 -3.65 -3.58
N TYR A 3 -13.22 -4.25 -3.56
CA TYR A 3 -12.55 -4.75 -2.37
C TYR A 3 -11.17 -4.12 -2.26
N ALA A 4 -10.71 -3.82 -1.05
CA ALA A 4 -9.33 -3.42 -0.83
C ALA A 4 -8.44 -4.61 -0.47
N ILE A 5 -7.21 -4.58 -0.99
CA ILE A 5 -6.15 -5.53 -0.65
C ILE A 5 -5.34 -4.98 0.52
N MET A 6 -5.47 -5.63 1.68
CA MET A 6 -4.77 -5.28 2.90
C MET A 6 -3.71 -6.33 3.27
N ASN A 7 -2.77 -5.95 4.12
CA ASN A 7 -1.86 -6.88 4.78
C ASN A 7 -2.65 -7.82 5.71
N ASN A 8 -2.45 -9.13 5.57
CA ASN A 8 -2.98 -10.10 6.53
C ASN A 8 -2.05 -10.25 7.72
N TYR A 9 -2.13 -9.35 8.68
CA TYR A 9 -1.27 -9.38 9.89
C TYR A 9 -1.54 -10.57 10.83
N ALA A 10 -2.58 -11.38 10.59
CA ALA A 10 -2.77 -12.66 11.27
C ALA A 10 -1.94 -13.79 10.63
N SER A 11 -1.44 -13.61 9.42
CA SER A 11 -0.63 -14.59 8.70
C SER A 11 0.83 -14.59 9.20
N SER A 12 1.40 -15.78 9.35
CA SER A 12 2.84 -15.97 9.61
C SER A 12 3.73 -15.81 8.36
N LEU A 13 3.11 -15.55 7.20
CA LEU A 13 3.82 -15.38 5.93
C LEU A 13 4.32 -13.96 5.71
N ILE A 14 3.79 -12.99 6.46
CA ILE A 14 4.15 -11.57 6.34
C ILE A 14 4.76 -11.08 7.66
N PRO A 15 5.63 -10.06 7.63
CA PRO A 15 6.05 -9.42 8.86
C PRO A 15 4.95 -8.47 9.36
N ARG A 16 4.74 -8.39 10.67
CA ARG A 16 3.83 -7.38 11.23
C ARG A 16 4.41 -5.96 11.07
N TYR A 17 5.72 -5.87 11.19
CA TYR A 17 6.49 -4.65 10.98
C TYR A 17 7.61 -5.00 10.02
N LEU A 18 7.47 -4.61 8.76
CA LEU A 18 8.55 -4.76 7.79
C LEU A 18 9.69 -3.80 8.18
N ARG A 19 10.70 -4.32 8.87
CA ARG A 19 11.89 -3.58 9.27
C ARG A 19 12.88 -3.54 8.11
N ALA A 20 12.53 -2.75 7.10
CA ALA A 20 13.34 -2.56 5.91
C ALA A 20 13.19 -1.14 5.36
N LEU A 21 14.15 -0.74 4.53
CA LEU A 21 14.15 0.51 3.78
C LEU A 21 14.16 0.20 2.28
N VAL A 22 13.38 0.94 1.50
CA VAL A 22 13.49 0.91 0.03
C VAL A 22 14.51 1.94 -0.39
N ASP A 23 15.47 1.55 -1.22
CA ASP A 23 16.55 2.42 -1.69
C ASP A 23 17.08 1.99 -3.07
N ASP A 24 17.64 2.91 -3.85
CA ASP A 24 18.32 2.60 -5.11
C ASP A 24 19.77 2.14 -4.90
N LYS A 25 20.31 2.39 -3.70
CA LYS A 25 21.68 1.99 -3.33
C LYS A 25 21.67 0.81 -2.38
N LEU A 26 22.46 -0.20 -2.70
CA LEU A 26 22.73 -1.29 -1.78
C LEU A 26 23.55 -0.76 -0.60
N GLN A 27 23.04 -0.98 0.62
CA GLN A 27 23.76 -0.69 1.85
C GLN A 27 24.07 -1.99 2.60
N VAL A 28 25.34 -2.18 2.96
CA VAL A 28 25.79 -3.31 3.78
C VAL A 28 26.53 -2.78 4.99
N ASN A 29 26.04 -3.12 6.17
CA ASN A 29 26.52 -2.68 7.46
C ASN A 29 26.39 -3.81 8.49
N ALA A 30 27.54 -4.29 8.99
CA ALA A 30 27.61 -5.34 10.01
C ALA A 30 26.93 -4.95 11.34
N ALA A 31 26.73 -3.65 11.60
CA ALA A 31 25.98 -3.15 12.75
C ALA A 31 24.45 -3.28 12.59
N TRP A 32 23.97 -3.77 11.44
CA TRP A 32 22.54 -3.91 11.12
C TRP A 32 21.77 -2.60 11.18
N ASP A 33 22.39 -1.54 10.70
CA ASP A 33 21.77 -0.22 10.56
C ASP A 33 21.96 0.30 9.13
N TYR A 34 20.96 1.03 8.64
CA TYR A 34 21.02 1.67 7.32
C TYR A 34 21.01 3.18 7.51
N ASP A 35 21.69 3.88 6.61
CA ASP A 35 21.50 5.32 6.45
C ASP A 35 20.13 5.58 5.81
N SER A 36 19.57 6.77 6.04
CA SER A 36 18.35 7.17 5.36
C SER A 36 18.54 7.18 3.85
N SER A 37 17.53 6.73 3.09
CA SER A 37 17.56 6.89 1.63
C SER A 37 17.63 8.37 1.26
N ALA A 38 18.39 8.69 0.22
CA ALA A 38 18.46 10.03 -0.35
C ALA A 38 17.16 10.43 -1.06
N HIS A 39 16.29 9.46 -1.35
CA HIS A 39 15.10 9.64 -2.17
C HIS A 39 13.82 9.36 -1.38
N SER A 40 12.73 10.05 -1.76
CA SER A 40 11.42 9.86 -1.14
C SER A 40 10.63 8.77 -1.86
N TYR A 41 10.71 7.53 -1.36
CA TYR A 41 9.84 6.46 -1.83
C TYR A 41 8.42 6.59 -1.23
N PRO A 42 7.36 6.33 -2.01
CA PRO A 42 7.36 5.75 -3.35
C PRO A 42 7.48 6.74 -4.52
N TYR A 43 7.51 8.04 -4.28
CA TYR A 43 7.44 9.04 -5.35
C TYR A 43 8.62 8.99 -6.31
N TYR A 44 9.82 8.68 -5.82
CA TYR A 44 11.01 8.54 -6.66
C TYR A 44 10.89 7.44 -7.71
N VAL A 45 10.02 6.45 -7.53
CA VAL A 45 9.76 5.38 -8.54
C VAL A 45 9.27 5.96 -9.87
N ALA A 46 8.60 7.12 -9.84
CA ALA A 46 8.12 7.83 -11.02
C ALA A 46 9.18 8.70 -11.69
N ASP A 47 10.33 8.91 -11.03
CA ASP A 47 11.42 9.73 -11.54
C ASP A 47 12.16 8.98 -12.68
N PRO A 48 12.44 9.64 -13.83
CA PRO A 48 13.20 9.03 -14.91
C PRO A 48 14.59 8.52 -14.50
N ASP A 49 15.21 9.13 -13.49
CA ASP A 49 16.54 8.75 -13.00
C ASP A 49 16.49 7.56 -12.03
N CYS A 50 15.29 7.13 -11.60
CA CYS A 50 15.16 5.97 -10.73
C CYS A 50 15.50 4.68 -11.51
N PRO A 51 16.50 3.90 -11.05
CA PRO A 51 16.95 2.72 -11.78
C PRO A 51 15.87 1.64 -11.83
N GLU A 52 15.95 0.77 -12.83
CA GLU A 52 15.02 -0.35 -13.01
C GLU A 52 15.06 -1.36 -11.85
N GLU A 53 16.21 -1.47 -11.19
CA GLU A 53 16.43 -2.33 -10.04
C GLU A 53 16.76 -1.49 -8.80
N ILE A 54 15.98 -1.71 -7.74
CA ILE A 54 16.14 -1.09 -6.43
C ILE A 54 16.14 -2.17 -5.33
N TYR A 55 16.44 -1.78 -4.10
CA TYR A 55 16.67 -2.69 -2.98
C TYR A 55 15.63 -2.50 -1.88
N LEU A 56 15.22 -3.63 -1.28
CA LEU A 56 14.58 -3.66 0.02
C LEU A 56 15.64 -4.09 1.05
N LEU A 57 16.23 -3.09 1.71
CA LEU A 57 17.31 -3.23 2.68
C LEU A 57 16.76 -3.76 4.01
N CYS A 58 16.87 -5.05 4.23
CA CYS A 58 16.25 -5.80 5.33
C CYS A 58 17.16 -5.86 6.57
N ARG A 59 16.63 -5.48 7.73
CA ARG A 59 17.30 -5.68 9.03
C ARG A 59 17.22 -7.15 9.48
N LYS A 60 17.99 -7.48 10.51
CA LYS A 60 18.09 -8.84 11.09
C LYS A 60 16.72 -9.42 11.48
N ASP A 61 15.80 -8.56 11.88
CA ASP A 61 14.48 -8.88 12.39
C ASP A 61 13.35 -8.47 11.42
N VAL A 62 13.65 -8.45 10.11
CA VAL A 62 12.68 -8.13 9.05
C VAL A 62 11.42 -9.00 9.07
N GLY A 63 11.51 -10.22 9.63
CA GLY A 63 10.41 -11.18 9.72
C GLY A 63 10.25 -12.03 8.45
N ALA A 64 9.08 -12.64 8.27
CA ALA A 64 8.84 -13.56 7.16
C ALA A 64 8.55 -12.80 5.86
N LEU A 65 9.41 -12.96 4.85
CA LEU A 65 9.18 -12.41 3.50
C LEU A 65 8.48 -13.42 2.56
N ARG A 66 7.50 -14.19 3.04
CA ARG A 66 6.88 -15.30 2.27
C ARG A 66 5.54 -14.93 1.61
N PHE A 67 5.36 -13.65 1.30
CA PHE A 67 4.13 -13.07 0.76
C PHE A 67 4.17 -12.82 -0.74
N SER A 68 3.00 -12.70 -1.36
CA SER A 68 2.84 -12.22 -2.74
C SER A 68 2.54 -10.72 -2.80
N TYR A 69 2.05 -10.14 -1.69
CA TYR A 69 1.72 -8.72 -1.56
C TYR A 69 2.04 -8.21 -0.15
N TYR A 70 2.56 -7.00 -0.05
CA TYR A 70 2.68 -6.23 1.17
C TYR A 70 2.43 -4.74 0.87
N ASN A 71 1.41 -4.17 1.50
CA ASN A 71 1.16 -2.72 1.52
C ASN A 71 2.28 -2.04 2.33
N HIS A 72 3.04 -1.18 1.65
CA HIS A 72 4.14 -0.39 2.19
C HIS A 72 3.78 1.10 2.18
N GLY A 73 2.64 1.43 2.79
CA GLY A 73 2.13 2.80 2.90
C GLY A 73 1.45 3.27 1.61
N ARG A 74 2.15 4.10 0.84
CA ARG A 74 1.67 4.56 -0.49
C ARG A 74 2.28 3.76 -1.64
N GLY A 75 3.25 2.89 -1.36
CA GLY A 75 3.81 1.94 -2.32
C GLY A 75 3.41 0.52 -1.94
N HIS A 76 3.64 -0.42 -2.85
CA HIS A 76 3.32 -1.83 -2.66
C HIS A 76 4.52 -2.69 -3.03
N ILE A 77 4.81 -3.69 -2.20
CA ILE A 77 5.77 -4.73 -2.55
C ILE A 77 4.97 -5.91 -3.06
N ILE A 78 5.20 -6.30 -4.31
CA ILE A 78 4.46 -7.36 -4.98
C ILE A 78 5.41 -8.41 -5.53
N SER A 79 5.01 -9.67 -5.56
CA SER A 79 5.78 -10.73 -6.23
C SER A 79 5.66 -10.67 -7.76
N ASP A 80 6.58 -11.32 -8.48
CA ASP A 80 6.49 -11.54 -9.93
C ASP A 80 5.15 -12.14 -10.37
N GLU A 81 4.58 -13.06 -9.57
CA GLU A 81 3.25 -13.63 -9.81
C GLU A 81 2.17 -12.56 -9.86
N LEU A 82 2.13 -11.68 -8.85
CA LEU A 82 1.17 -10.58 -8.78
C LEU A 82 1.45 -9.52 -9.85
N SER A 83 2.72 -9.23 -10.15
CA SER A 83 3.11 -8.32 -11.24
C SER A 83 2.54 -8.80 -12.59
N ARG A 84 2.67 -10.09 -12.90
CA ARG A 84 2.08 -10.71 -14.11
C ARG A 84 0.56 -10.69 -14.11
N LEU A 85 -0.09 -10.92 -12.96
CA LEU A 85 -1.54 -10.80 -12.83
C LEU A 85 -1.98 -9.36 -13.17
N LEU A 86 -1.36 -8.35 -12.56
CA LEU A 86 -1.69 -6.95 -12.81
C LEU A 86 -1.49 -6.54 -14.27
N ALA A 87 -0.47 -7.06 -14.95
CA ALA A 87 -0.24 -6.80 -16.38
C ALA A 87 -1.37 -7.32 -17.30
N SER A 88 -2.21 -8.24 -16.81
CA SER A 88 -3.37 -8.77 -17.55
C SER A 88 -4.68 -8.02 -17.27
N LEU A 89 -4.65 -7.03 -16.37
CA LEU A 89 -5.83 -6.32 -15.87
C LEU A 89 -5.81 -4.84 -16.30
N ARG A 90 -6.98 -4.19 -16.25
CA ARG A 90 -7.08 -2.73 -16.40
C ARG A 90 -6.67 -2.05 -15.09
N VAL A 91 -5.39 -1.73 -14.97
CA VAL A 91 -4.83 -1.10 -13.77
C VAL A 91 -4.72 0.42 -13.98
N SER A 92 -5.03 1.21 -12.94
CA SER A 92 -4.79 2.65 -12.97
C SER A 92 -3.31 2.96 -13.21
N GLN A 93 -3.02 4.14 -13.75
CA GLN A 93 -1.65 4.55 -14.08
C GLN A 93 -0.69 4.39 -12.88
N GLY A 94 0.53 3.94 -13.15
CA GLY A 94 1.57 3.80 -12.14
C GLY A 94 2.91 3.36 -12.71
N TRP A 95 3.83 3.05 -11.81
CA TRP A 95 5.18 2.59 -12.11
C TRP A 95 5.51 1.35 -11.28
N SER A 96 6.33 0.48 -11.85
CA SER A 96 6.85 -0.71 -11.17
C SER A 96 8.34 -0.83 -11.43
N LYS A 97 9.11 -1.05 -10.38
CA LYS A 97 10.56 -1.30 -10.45
C LYS A 97 10.86 -2.66 -9.85
N ARG A 98 11.88 -3.34 -10.34
CA ARG A 98 12.35 -4.59 -9.73
C ARG A 98 12.90 -4.28 -8.34
N LEU A 99 12.56 -5.12 -7.37
CA LEU A 99 12.97 -4.95 -5.99
C LEU A 99 13.72 -6.20 -5.51
N ILE A 100 14.96 -6.02 -5.07
CA ILE A 100 15.76 -7.11 -4.48
C ILE A 100 15.76 -6.93 -2.97
N ALA A 101 15.17 -7.88 -2.25
CA ALA A 101 15.28 -7.92 -0.80
C ALA A 101 16.64 -8.45 -0.40
N THR A 102 17.40 -7.63 0.32
CA THR A 102 18.79 -7.91 0.66
C THR A 102 19.01 -7.68 2.15
N SER A 103 19.69 -8.61 2.81
CA SER A 103 20.14 -8.46 4.19
C SER A 103 21.21 -7.37 4.28
N ILE A 104 20.96 -6.34 5.10
CA ILE A 104 21.97 -5.28 5.29
C ILE A 104 23.19 -5.77 6.07
N GLY A 105 23.10 -6.87 6.83
CA GLY A 105 24.22 -7.33 7.66
C GLY A 105 25.41 -7.85 6.84
N ASN A 106 25.13 -8.45 5.68
CA ASN A 106 26.10 -9.18 4.87
C ASN A 106 25.88 -9.05 3.35
N GLY A 107 24.84 -8.36 2.89
CA GLY A 107 24.52 -8.22 1.46
C GLY A 107 23.86 -9.45 0.84
N GLU A 108 23.43 -10.43 1.64
CA GLU A 108 22.79 -11.65 1.14
C GLU A 108 21.41 -11.35 0.55
N VAL A 109 21.15 -11.85 -0.65
CA VAL A 109 19.83 -11.75 -1.29
C VAL A 109 18.85 -12.69 -0.59
N LEU A 110 17.82 -12.12 0.01
CA LEU A 110 16.73 -12.84 0.68
C LEU A 110 15.61 -13.21 -0.28
N ARG A 111 15.29 -12.30 -1.22
CA ARG A 111 14.34 -12.50 -2.33
C ARG A 111 14.67 -11.61 -3.52
N SER A 112 14.46 -12.10 -4.73
CA SER A 112 14.72 -11.38 -5.99
C SER A 112 13.56 -11.43 -6.99
N ASP A 113 12.42 -11.97 -6.56
CA ASP A 113 11.16 -12.12 -7.29
C ASP A 113 10.12 -11.06 -6.87
N LEU A 114 10.59 -9.88 -6.47
CA LEU A 114 9.76 -8.79 -5.99
C LEU A 114 9.83 -7.59 -6.92
N HIS A 115 8.77 -6.80 -6.88
CA HIS A 115 8.63 -5.51 -7.51
C HIS A 115 8.13 -4.49 -6.48
N TYR A 116 8.54 -3.24 -6.63
CA TYR A 116 7.96 -2.11 -5.93
C TYR A 116 7.02 -1.35 -6.86
N LEU A 117 5.73 -1.40 -6.56
CA LEU A 117 4.66 -0.80 -7.34
C LEU A 117 4.21 0.51 -6.68
N TYR A 118 4.05 1.54 -7.50
CA TYR A 118 3.43 2.80 -7.11
C TYR A 118 2.33 3.16 -8.12
N LEU A 119 1.07 3.23 -7.68
CA LEU A 119 -0.05 3.68 -8.50
C LEU A 119 -0.39 5.14 -8.19
N ILE A 120 -0.67 5.92 -9.23
CA ILE A 120 -1.21 7.28 -9.07
C ILE A 120 -2.65 7.15 -8.62
N GLY A 121 -2.94 7.66 -7.44
CA GLY A 121 -4.31 7.66 -6.93
C GLY A 121 -5.20 8.66 -7.66
N ASP A 122 -6.35 8.18 -8.13
CA ASP A 122 -7.40 8.98 -8.75
C ASP A 122 -8.57 9.10 -7.75
N ASP A 123 -8.77 10.30 -7.20
CA ASP A 123 -9.87 10.54 -6.27
C ASP A 123 -11.19 10.83 -7.00
N GLU A 124 -11.18 11.05 -8.33
CA GLU A 124 -12.40 11.29 -9.13
C GLU A 124 -13.28 10.04 -9.27
N VAL A 125 -12.75 8.86 -8.94
CA VAL A 125 -13.53 7.61 -8.92
C VAL A 125 -14.46 7.51 -7.70
N ILE A 126 -14.27 8.38 -6.70
CA ILE A 126 -15.10 8.40 -5.48
C ILE A 126 -16.45 9.02 -5.81
N ASP A 127 -17.53 8.36 -5.40
CA ASP A 127 -18.86 8.94 -5.40
C ASP A 127 -19.05 9.76 -4.12
N HIS A 128 -18.93 11.08 -4.20
CA HIS A 128 -19.07 11.98 -3.05
C HIS A 128 -20.50 12.11 -2.52
N GLU A 129 -21.52 11.78 -3.33
CA GLU A 129 -22.92 11.83 -2.91
C GLU A 129 -23.31 10.55 -2.16
N ALA A 130 -22.82 9.40 -2.63
CA ALA A 130 -23.07 8.10 -2.01
C ALA A 130 -22.08 7.76 -0.87
N SER A 131 -20.94 8.45 -0.79
CA SER A 131 -19.95 8.26 0.29
C SER A 131 -20.19 9.21 1.46
N GLY A 132 -20.14 8.68 2.68
CA GLY A 132 -20.08 9.49 3.89
C GLY A 132 -18.64 9.87 4.20
N ILE A 133 -18.23 11.11 3.90
CA ILE A 133 -16.85 11.57 4.12
C ILE A 133 -16.85 12.66 5.19
N GLU A 134 -16.10 12.43 6.28
CA GLU A 134 -15.79 13.44 7.30
C GLU A 134 -14.33 13.91 7.17
N GLU A 135 -13.97 14.96 7.90
CA GLU A 135 -12.59 15.42 8.04
C GLU A 135 -12.10 15.15 9.46
N ASP A 136 -10.89 14.61 9.59
CA ASP A 136 -10.25 14.44 10.88
C ASP A 136 -9.58 15.73 11.38
N ARG A 137 -9.09 15.73 12.62
CA ARG A 137 -8.43 16.88 13.25
C ARG A 137 -7.16 17.37 12.52
N ARG A 138 -6.60 16.55 11.62
CA ARG A 138 -5.40 16.85 10.82
C ARG A 138 -5.76 17.32 9.41
N GLY A 139 -7.04 17.41 9.07
CA GLY A 139 -7.48 17.80 7.73
C GLY A 139 -7.58 16.65 6.74
N MET A 140 -7.45 15.40 7.18
CA MET A 140 -7.54 14.24 6.29
C MET A 140 -8.98 13.82 6.08
N SER A 141 -9.34 13.49 4.84
CA SER A 141 -10.66 12.94 4.52
C SER A 141 -10.80 11.51 5.04
N VAL A 142 -11.85 11.26 5.81
CA VAL A 142 -12.19 9.97 6.41
C VAL A 142 -13.50 9.47 5.82
N PRO A 143 -13.47 8.47 4.92
CA PRO A 143 -14.69 7.87 4.37
C PRO A 143 -15.28 6.88 5.39
N LEU A 144 -16.31 7.32 6.11
CA LEU A 144 -17.12 6.48 7.01
C LEU A 144 -17.83 5.36 6.23
N THR A 145 -18.31 5.71 5.03
CA THR A 145 -18.70 4.78 3.98
C THR A 145 -17.99 5.20 2.70
N LEU A 146 -17.62 4.23 1.86
CA LEU A 146 -16.92 4.47 0.61
C LEU A 146 -17.68 3.83 -0.55
N ALA A 147 -18.14 4.68 -1.46
CA ALA A 147 -18.76 4.31 -2.71
C ALA A 147 -17.93 4.86 -3.88
N PHE A 148 -17.99 4.15 -5.01
CA PHE A 148 -17.29 4.52 -6.23
C PHE A 148 -18.29 4.76 -7.35
N ASN A 149 -18.04 5.79 -8.15
CA ASN A 149 -18.90 6.16 -9.27
C ASN A 149 -18.58 5.33 -10.52
N GLU A 150 -19.28 5.60 -11.63
CA GLU A 150 -19.14 4.85 -12.89
C GLU A 150 -17.71 4.88 -13.48
N LYS A 151 -16.92 5.94 -13.24
CA LYS A 151 -15.53 6.04 -13.71
C LYS A 151 -14.68 4.89 -13.17
N ALA A 152 -14.96 4.41 -11.96
CA ALA A 152 -14.22 3.29 -11.39
C ALA A 152 -14.30 2.03 -12.26
N ARG A 153 -15.40 1.83 -13.00
CA ARG A 153 -15.62 0.64 -13.87
C ARG A 153 -14.66 0.54 -15.06
N GLU A 154 -13.92 1.61 -15.34
CA GLU A 154 -12.82 1.60 -16.30
C GLU A 154 -11.64 0.74 -15.81
N TYR A 155 -11.56 0.50 -14.49
CA TYR A 155 -10.46 -0.20 -13.84
C TYR A 155 -10.89 -1.51 -13.19
N ASP A 156 -10.04 -2.52 -13.33
CA ASP A 156 -10.07 -3.73 -12.51
C ASP A 156 -9.30 -3.51 -11.20
N VAL A 157 -8.26 -2.68 -11.24
CA VAL A 157 -7.43 -2.33 -10.07
C VAL A 157 -7.09 -0.85 -10.07
N PHE A 158 -7.30 -0.15 -8.96
CA PHE A 158 -6.90 1.26 -8.83
C PHE A 158 -6.53 1.63 -7.39
N THR A 159 -6.07 2.86 -7.18
CA THR A 159 -5.91 3.44 -5.84
C THR A 159 -6.52 4.84 -5.77
N ILE A 160 -6.76 5.32 -4.54
CA ILE A 160 -7.16 6.70 -4.23
C ILE A 160 -6.05 7.34 -3.39
N ARG A 161 -6.07 8.66 -3.21
CA ARG A 161 -4.93 9.38 -2.62
C ARG A 161 -5.28 10.23 -1.39
N LYS A 162 -6.38 10.99 -1.44
CA LYS A 162 -6.66 12.09 -0.51
C LYS A 162 -7.38 11.66 0.78
N THR A 163 -7.69 10.38 0.93
CA THR A 163 -8.33 9.85 2.14
C THR A 163 -7.33 9.16 3.06
N VAL A 164 -7.73 8.84 4.29
CA VAL A 164 -6.98 7.95 5.19
C VAL A 164 -6.86 6.52 4.63
N LEU A 165 -7.70 6.16 3.66
CA LEU A 165 -7.64 4.91 2.91
C LEU A 165 -6.86 5.07 1.59
N GLY A 166 -6.17 6.20 1.41
CA GLY A 166 -5.33 6.45 0.25
C GLY A 166 -4.12 5.51 0.22
N GLY A 167 -3.77 5.04 -0.97
CA GLY A 167 -2.67 4.09 -1.17
C GLY A 167 -3.03 2.62 -0.94
N PHE A 168 -4.28 2.26 -0.66
CA PHE A 168 -4.73 0.86 -0.79
C PHE A 168 -5.03 0.53 -2.25
N LEU A 169 -4.77 -0.73 -2.66
CA LEU A 169 -5.27 -1.24 -3.94
C LEU A 169 -6.73 -1.64 -3.79
N PHE A 170 -7.59 -1.03 -4.60
CA PHE A 170 -8.99 -1.43 -4.78
C PHE A 170 -9.09 -2.31 -6.01
N VAL A 171 -9.80 -3.43 -5.89
CA VAL A 171 -9.94 -4.48 -6.88
C VAL A 171 -11.42 -4.74 -7.14
N SER A 172 -11.81 -4.83 -8.41
CA SER A 172 -13.19 -5.07 -8.80
C SER A 172 -13.64 -6.46 -8.37
N ALA A 173 -14.94 -6.59 -8.06
CA ALA A 173 -15.55 -7.88 -7.71
C ALA A 173 -15.39 -8.93 -8.82
N GLU A 174 -15.23 -8.52 -10.08
CA GLU A 174 -15.08 -9.41 -11.23
C GLU A 174 -13.76 -10.20 -11.18
N VAL A 175 -12.70 -9.63 -10.60
CA VAL A 175 -11.36 -10.23 -10.59
C VAL A 175 -10.84 -10.56 -9.19
N VAL A 176 -11.59 -10.22 -8.13
CA VAL A 176 -11.14 -10.38 -6.74
C VAL A 176 -10.72 -11.80 -6.37
N SER A 177 -11.38 -12.83 -6.93
CA SER A 177 -11.06 -14.24 -6.68
C SER A 177 -9.65 -14.65 -7.14
N GLN A 178 -9.05 -13.87 -8.06
CA GLN A 178 -7.65 -14.06 -8.47
C GLN A 178 -6.68 -13.59 -7.38
N PHE A 179 -7.08 -12.60 -6.58
CA PHE A 179 -6.28 -12.07 -5.47
C PHE A 179 -6.40 -12.92 -4.20
N GLU A 180 -7.52 -13.60 -3.97
CA GLU A 180 -7.73 -14.48 -2.80
C GLU A 180 -6.70 -15.62 -2.70
N LYS A 181 -6.11 -16.01 -3.83
CA LYS A 181 -5.09 -17.07 -3.91
C LYS A 181 -3.69 -16.59 -3.48
N LEU A 182 -3.50 -15.27 -3.35
CA LEU A 182 -2.20 -14.68 -3.06
C LEU A 182 -1.81 -14.86 -1.59
N ARG A 183 -0.52 -15.00 -1.33
CA ARG A 183 -0.02 -15.14 0.03
C ARG A 183 0.07 -13.80 0.73
N GLY A 184 -0.39 -13.73 1.97
CA GLY A 184 -0.24 -12.57 2.83
C GLY A 184 -1.27 -11.46 2.64
N VAL A 185 -2.29 -11.69 1.80
CA VAL A 185 -3.38 -10.74 1.58
C VAL A 185 -4.57 -10.99 2.51
N LYS A 186 -5.26 -9.90 2.84
CA LYS A 186 -6.59 -9.87 3.41
C LYS A 186 -7.45 -9.04 2.47
N ILE A 187 -8.50 -9.64 1.93
CA ILE A 187 -9.46 -8.98 1.05
C ILE A 187 -10.57 -8.40 1.92
N VAL A 188 -10.88 -7.12 1.76
CA VAL A 188 -11.88 -6.43 2.58
C VAL A 188 -12.84 -5.65 1.68
N PRO A 189 -14.17 -5.83 1.81
CA PRO A 189 -15.14 -4.99 1.12
C PRO A 189 -14.91 -3.50 1.38
N ALA A 190 -15.08 -2.64 0.37
CA ALA A 190 -14.78 -1.22 0.49
C ALA A 190 -15.59 -0.50 1.59
N ASP A 191 -16.82 -0.95 1.86
CA ASP A 191 -17.72 -0.46 2.91
C ASP A 191 -17.30 -0.88 4.32
N GLU A 192 -16.54 -1.97 4.48
CA GLU A 192 -15.99 -2.42 5.77
C GLU A 192 -14.54 -1.94 6.00
N LEU A 193 -13.91 -1.36 4.98
CA LEU A 193 -12.48 -1.06 4.97
C LEU A 193 -12.03 -0.15 6.10
N LEU A 194 -12.82 0.88 6.44
CA LEU A 194 -12.47 1.79 7.52
C LEU A 194 -12.34 1.08 8.88
N ALA A 195 -13.26 0.15 9.18
CA ALA A 195 -13.22 -0.59 10.44
C ALA A 195 -11.95 -1.45 10.55
N HIS A 196 -11.58 -2.12 9.46
CA HIS A 196 -10.34 -2.86 9.37
C HIS A 196 -9.10 -1.97 9.44
N TYR A 197 -9.12 -0.81 8.80
CA TYR A 197 -8.05 0.17 8.88
C TYR A 197 -7.84 0.65 10.32
N CYS A 198 -8.91 1.02 11.02
CA CYS A 198 -8.85 1.46 12.42
C CYS A 198 -8.21 0.40 13.32
N LYS A 199 -8.61 -0.87 13.14
CA LYS A 199 -8.07 -2.00 13.90
C LYS A 199 -6.58 -2.25 13.61
N ASP A 200 -6.22 -2.33 12.34
CA ASP A 200 -4.88 -2.79 11.94
C ASP A 200 -3.82 -1.69 12.10
N TYR A 201 -4.19 -0.44 11.83
CA TYR A 201 -3.30 0.72 11.88
C TYR A 201 -3.45 1.55 13.16
N ARG A 202 -4.25 1.07 14.13
CA ARG A 202 -4.53 1.74 15.42
C ARG A 202 -5.00 3.18 15.24
N TYR A 203 -5.83 3.42 14.22
CA TYR A 203 -6.44 4.71 13.99
C TYR A 203 -7.72 4.83 14.83
N ASP A 204 -7.72 5.75 15.79
CA ASP A 204 -8.89 6.03 16.63
C ASP A 204 -9.78 7.09 15.97
N LEU A 205 -10.97 6.69 15.53
CA LEU A 205 -11.92 7.60 14.88
C LEU A 205 -12.45 8.68 15.83
N GLN A 206 -12.67 8.36 17.11
CA GLN A 206 -13.26 9.31 18.06
C GLN A 206 -12.23 10.37 18.45
N ASP A 207 -11.01 9.95 18.78
CA ASP A 207 -9.92 10.86 19.17
C ASP A 207 -9.44 11.75 18.02
N ASN A 208 -9.63 11.31 16.77
CA ASN A 208 -9.28 12.08 15.60
C ASN A 208 -10.45 12.89 15.02
N LYS A 209 -11.66 12.83 15.60
CA LYS A 209 -12.80 13.60 15.09
C LYS A 209 -12.52 15.11 15.20
N LYS A 210 -12.75 15.85 14.12
CA LYS A 210 -12.61 17.31 14.11
C LYS A 210 -13.68 17.92 15.02
N VAL A 211 -13.26 18.55 16.11
CA VAL A 211 -14.16 19.28 17.02
C VAL A 211 -14.65 20.53 16.30
N ALA A 212 -15.97 20.70 16.19
CA ALA A 212 -16.55 21.93 15.68
C ALA A 212 -16.07 23.11 16.54
N LYS A 213 -15.36 24.08 15.93
CA LYS A 213 -15.01 25.32 16.62
C LYS A 213 -16.31 26.05 16.97
N ARG A 214 -16.71 26.01 18.24
CA ARG A 214 -17.74 26.93 18.74
C ARG A 214 -17.21 28.34 18.54
N ARG A 215 -17.93 29.16 17.76
CA ARG A 215 -17.70 30.61 17.78
C ARG A 215 -17.97 31.06 19.22
N LEU A 216 -16.98 31.69 19.84
CA LEU A 216 -17.21 32.39 21.10
C LEU A 216 -18.27 33.48 20.84
N PRO A 217 -19.20 33.71 21.80
CA PRO A 217 -20.25 34.72 21.66
C PRO A 217 -19.68 36.13 21.46
#